data_AF-A0A7W6EEC6-F1
#
_entry.id   AF-A0A7W6EEC6-F1
#
_cell.length_a   1.000
_cell.length_b   1.000
_cell.length_c   1.000
_cell.angle_alpha   90.00
_cell.angle_beta   90.00
_cell.angle_gamma   90.00
#
_symmetry.space_group_name_H-M   'P 1'
#
loop_
_entity.id
_entity.type
_entity.pdbx_description
1 polymer ?
#
loop_
_entity_poly.entity_id
_entity_poly.type
_entity_poly.pdbx_seq_one_letter_code
_entity_poly.pdbx_strand_id
1 'polypeptide(L)'
;MWDEAGTPVALTGAEFDLLLIFLERPHRVLSRETLLDLLHGRVSADPLDRTIDVTMSSLRRKFGDNGVFRLFKTVRNGGYQFAARVEVGTS
;
A
#
# COMPACT_ATOMS: atom_id res chain seq x y z
N MET A 1 8.44 8.47 8.31
CA MET A 1 9.27 7.40 7.74
C MET A 1 10.35 8.09 6.94
N TRP A 2 11.61 7.94 7.34
CA TRP A 2 12.74 8.68 6.77
C TRP A 2 13.51 7.74 5.83
N ASP A 3 14.06 8.25 4.71
CA ASP A 3 14.94 7.47 3.82
C ASP A 3 16.34 7.25 4.43
N GLU A 4 17.24 6.57 3.72
CA GLU A 4 18.62 6.32 4.19
C GLU A 4 19.41 7.61 4.47
N ALA A 5 18.95 8.76 3.95
CA ALA A 5 19.52 10.08 4.18
C ALA A 5 18.79 10.87 5.29
N GLY A 6 17.80 10.29 5.96
CA GLY A 6 17.02 10.97 6.99
C GLY A 6 16.03 11.99 6.43
N THR A 7 15.55 11.81 5.20
CA THR A 7 14.55 12.67 4.54
C THR A 7 13.16 12.05 4.64
N PRO A 8 12.08 12.82 4.90
CA PRO A 8 10.73 12.28 4.88
C PRO A 8 10.43 11.60 3.55
N VAL A 9 10.03 10.33 3.59
CA VAL A 9 9.64 9.57 2.41
C VAL A 9 8.28 10.09 1.94
N ALA A 10 8.28 10.88 0.87
CA ALA A 10 7.06 11.38 0.27
C ALA A 10 6.32 10.25 -0.46
N LEU A 11 5.05 10.06 -0.16
CA LEU A 11 4.15 9.18 -0.91
C LEU A 11 3.47 9.97 -2.03
N THR A 12 3.30 9.35 -3.19
CA THR A 12 2.38 9.88 -4.22
C THR A 12 0.94 9.70 -3.75
N GLY A 13 -0.01 10.42 -4.37
CA GLY A 13 -1.45 10.25 -4.05
C GLY A 13 -1.89 8.79 -4.13
N ALA A 14 -1.56 8.10 -5.23
CA ALA A 14 -1.91 6.69 -5.42
C ALA A 14 -1.26 5.74 -4.38
N GLU A 15 -0.03 6.00 -3.97
CA GLU A 15 0.64 5.21 -2.91
C GLU A 15 -0.04 5.43 -1.56
N PHE A 16 -0.42 6.67 -1.27
CA PHE A 16 -1.13 7.03 -0.04
C PHE A 16 -2.52 6.41 0.00
N ASP A 17 -3.29 6.49 -1.08
CA ASP A 17 -4.62 5.89 -1.18
C ASP A 17 -4.55 4.37 -1.06
N LEU A 18 -3.57 3.74 -1.71
CA LEU A 18 -3.35 2.30 -1.61
C LEU A 18 -3.01 1.91 -0.15
N LEU A 19 -2.15 2.67 0.51
CA LEU A 19 -1.84 2.46 1.92
C LEU A 19 -3.10 2.61 2.79
N LEU A 20 -3.91 3.64 2.59
CA LEU A 20 -5.17 3.84 3.32
C LEU A 20 -6.12 2.65 3.18
N ILE A 21 -6.30 2.14 1.95
CA ILE A 21 -7.14 0.96 1.70
C ILE A 21 -6.69 -0.23 2.56
N PHE A 22 -5.39 -0.45 2.68
CA PHE A 22 -4.82 -1.49 3.52
C PHE A 22 -4.97 -1.23 5.02
N LEU A 23 -4.75 0.01 5.47
CA LEU A 23 -4.86 0.39 6.88
C LEU A 23 -6.30 0.34 7.39
N GLU A 24 -7.28 0.64 6.53
CA GLU A 24 -8.70 0.47 6.85
C GLU A 24 -9.14 -1.01 6.88
N ARG A 25 -8.37 -1.89 6.21
CA ARG A 25 -8.68 -3.32 6.06
C ARG A 25 -7.47 -4.19 6.44
N PRO A 26 -6.92 -4.03 7.66
CA PRO A 26 -5.74 -4.78 8.06
C PRO A 26 -6.03 -6.27 8.07
N HIS A 27 -5.03 -7.08 7.76
CA HIS A 27 -5.12 -8.54 7.71
C HIS A 27 -6.12 -9.13 6.71
N ARG A 28 -6.74 -8.32 5.83
CA ARG A 28 -7.56 -8.82 4.72
C ARG A 28 -6.73 -9.04 3.47
N VAL A 29 -7.06 -10.10 2.72
CA VAL A 29 -6.49 -10.34 1.39
C VAL A 29 -7.33 -9.59 0.37
N LEU A 30 -6.71 -8.65 -0.33
CA LEU A 30 -7.35 -7.84 -1.37
C LEU A 30 -6.78 -8.26 -2.73
N SER A 31 -7.64 -8.64 -3.66
CA SER A 31 -7.21 -8.96 -5.03
C SER A 31 -6.81 -7.68 -5.77
N ARG A 32 -6.07 -7.83 -6.87
CA ARG A 32 -5.73 -6.69 -7.73
C ARG A 32 -6.97 -5.96 -8.22
N GLU A 33 -8.00 -6.70 -8.64
CA GLU A 33 -9.29 -6.15 -9.09
C GLU A 33 -9.95 -5.33 -7.98
N THR A 34 -10.05 -5.88 -6.76
CA THR A 34 -10.60 -5.15 -5.61
C THR A 34 -9.81 -3.89 -5.29
N LEU A 35 -8.47 -3.93 -5.39
CA LEU A 35 -7.64 -2.75 -5.16
C LEU A 35 -7.86 -1.68 -6.23
N LEU A 36 -8.00 -2.07 -7.49
CA LEU A 36 -8.32 -1.16 -8.58
C LEU A 36 -9.69 -0.49 -8.37
N ASP A 37 -10.72 -1.28 -8.03
CA ASP A 37 -12.07 -0.77 -7.79
C ASP A 37 -12.11 0.22 -6.63
N LEU A 38 -11.43 -0.09 -5.52
CA LEU A 38 -11.35 0.78 -4.35
C LEU A 38 -10.56 2.07 -4.61
N LEU A 39 -9.53 2.02 -5.46
CA LEU A 39 -8.77 3.20 -5.87
C LEU A 39 -9.61 4.10 -6.80
N HIS A 40 -10.31 3.52 -7.77
CA HIS A 40 -11.20 4.28 -8.65
C HIS A 40 -12.31 5.01 -7.87
N GLY A 41 -12.80 4.43 -6.78
CA GLY A 41 -13.79 5.08 -5.90
C GLY A 41 -13.23 6.22 -5.03
N ARG A 42 -11.91 6.37 -4.92
CA ARG A 42 -11.23 7.39 -4.10
C ARG A 42 -10.63 8.54 -4.90
N VAL A 43 -10.25 8.29 -6.14
CA VAL A 43 -9.56 9.28 -6.97
C VAL A 43 -10.56 9.97 -7.91
N SER A 44 -10.76 11.26 -7.70
CA SER A 44 -11.45 12.15 -8.64
C SER A 44 -10.54 12.40 -9.86
N ALA A 45 -10.56 11.48 -10.82
CA ALA A 45 -9.96 11.63 -12.14
C ALA A 45 -8.45 12.00 -12.18
N ASP A 46 -7.61 10.97 -12.23
CA ASP A 46 -6.47 10.95 -13.15
C ASP A 46 -6.23 9.47 -13.53
N PRO A 47 -6.10 9.09 -14.81
CA PRO A 47 -5.81 7.72 -15.19
C PRO A 47 -4.34 7.47 -14.88
N LEU A 48 -4.03 7.17 -13.61
CA LEU A 48 -2.70 6.68 -13.29
C LEU A 48 -2.61 5.23 -13.77
N ASP A 49 -2.17 5.12 -15.02
CA ASP A 49 -1.84 3.96 -15.85
C ASP A 49 -0.70 3.09 -15.25
N ARG A 50 -0.65 2.98 -13.91
CA ARG A 50 0.32 2.20 -13.16
C ARG A 50 -0.39 1.00 -12.57
N THR A 51 0.01 -0.19 -13.00
CA THR A 51 -0.46 -1.46 -12.43
C THR A 51 -0.29 -1.45 -10.90
N ILE A 52 -1.25 -2.03 -10.16
CA ILE A 52 -1.18 -2.25 -8.70
C ILE A 52 0.19 -2.75 -8.26
N ASP A 53 0.80 -3.64 -9.05
CA ASP A 53 2.10 -4.24 -8.78
C ASP A 53 3.25 -3.22 -8.77
N VAL A 54 3.21 -2.19 -9.63
CA VAL A 54 4.19 -1.10 -9.67
C VAL A 54 4.05 -0.20 -8.45
N THR A 55 2.83 0.22 -8.14
CA THR A 55 2.54 1.05 -6.96
C THR A 55 2.92 0.31 -5.68
N MET A 56 2.59 -0.98 -5.58
CA MET A 56 2.97 -1.85 -4.47
C MET A 56 4.50 -1.99 -4.35
N SER A 57 5.21 -2.16 -5.46
CA SER A 57 6.68 -2.27 -5.46
C SER A 57 7.34 -0.98 -4.96
N SER A 58 6.86 0.18 -5.44
CA SER A 58 7.31 1.50 -4.97
C SER A 58 7.03 1.69 -3.48
N LEU A 59 5.80 1.37 -3.04
CA LEU A 59 5.39 1.46 -1.65
C LEU A 59 6.26 0.57 -0.75
N ARG A 60 6.48 -0.70 -1.11
CA ARG A 60 7.36 -1.61 -0.36
C ARG A 60 8.77 -1.07 -0.21
N ARG A 61 9.35 -0.57 -1.31
CA ARG A 61 10.70 0.04 -1.29
C ARG A 61 10.76 1.22 -0.32
N LYS A 62 9.76 2.11 -0.36
CA LYS A 62 9.64 3.27 0.53
C LYS A 62 9.49 2.90 2.01
N PHE A 63 8.84 1.77 2.28
CA PHE A 63 8.67 1.26 3.62
C PHE A 63 9.83 0.40 4.13
N GLY A 64 10.89 0.22 3.33
CA GLY A 64 11.97 -0.68 3.67
C GLY A 64 11.50 -2.13 3.85
N ASP A 65 10.38 -2.50 3.21
CA ASP A 65 9.82 -3.85 3.18
C ASP A 65 10.72 -4.74 2.30
N ASN A 66 11.89 -5.05 2.86
CA ASN A 66 12.83 -6.04 2.36
C ASN A 66 12.51 -7.37 3.05
N GLY A 67 12.79 -8.51 2.40
CA GLY A 67 12.20 -9.83 2.72
C GLY A 67 12.29 -10.34 4.17
N VAL A 68 13.01 -9.64 5.05
CA VAL A 68 13.06 -9.83 6.51
C VAL A 68 11.78 -9.33 7.22
N PHE A 69 11.21 -8.19 6.80
CA PHE A 69 9.98 -7.62 7.35
C PHE A 69 8.97 -7.32 6.25
N ARG A 70 7.99 -8.21 6.06
CA ARG A 70 6.92 -8.02 5.07
C ARG A 70 5.67 -7.39 5.67
N LEU A 71 5.56 -6.08 5.52
CA LEU A 71 4.32 -5.33 5.80
C LEU A 71 3.24 -5.72 4.80
N PHE A 72 3.61 -5.88 3.52
CA PHE A 72 2.70 -6.28 2.45
C PHE A 72 3.01 -7.71 2.01
N LYS A 73 2.16 -8.67 2.36
CA LYS A 73 2.29 -10.07 1.94
C LYS A 73 1.57 -10.30 0.62
N THR A 74 2.21 -11.04 -0.28
CA THR A 74 1.56 -11.57 -1.48
C THR A 74 0.98 -12.93 -1.16
N VAL A 75 -0.32 -13.12 -1.41
CA VAL A 75 -1.04 -14.35 -1.14
C VAL A 75 -1.26 -15.11 -2.45
N ARG A 76 -1.09 -16.44 -2.41
CA ARG A 76 -1.36 -17.34 -3.53
C ARG A 76 -2.81 -17.08 -4.00
N ASN A 77 -3.00 -16.90 -5.32
CA ASN A 77 -4.22 -16.38 -6.00
C ASN A 77 -4.23 -14.88 -6.32
N GLY A 78 -3.09 -14.19 -6.18
CA GLY A 78 -2.90 -12.85 -6.78
C GLY A 78 -3.42 -11.69 -5.94
N GLY A 79 -3.53 -11.87 -4.63
CA GLY A 79 -3.91 -10.83 -3.68
C GLY A 79 -2.76 -10.31 -2.83
N TYR A 80 -3.02 -9.19 -2.18
CA TYR A 80 -2.13 -8.52 -1.25
C TYR A 80 -2.79 -8.41 0.12
N GLN A 81 -1.99 -8.54 1.17
CA GLN A 81 -2.45 -8.42 2.55
C GLN A 81 -1.50 -7.52 3.32
N PHE A 82 -2.06 -6.59 4.08
CA PHE A 82 -1.30 -5.85 5.09
C PHE A 82 -1.18 -6.69 6.36
N ALA A 83 0.05 -7.05 6.71
CA ALA A 83 0.35 -8.02 7.76
C ALA A 83 0.78 -7.39 9.07
N ALA A 84 1.09 -6.09 9.08
CA ALA A 84 1.37 -5.37 10.31
C ALA A 84 0.09 -5.12 11.10
N ARG A 85 0.23 -5.11 12.42
CA ARG A 85 -0.82 -4.67 13.34
C ARG A 85 -1.00 -3.17 13.17
N VAL A 86 -2.24 -2.75 12.93
CA VAL A 86 -2.62 -1.34 12.85
C VAL A 86 -3.23 -0.95 14.19
N GLU A 87 -2.65 0.03 14.86
CA GLU A 87 -3.20 0.64 16.07
C GLU A 87 -3.64 2.05 15.75
N VAL A 88 -4.89 2.38 16.06
CA VAL A 88 -5.38 3.75 15.96
C VAL A 88 -4.91 4.47 17.22
N GLY A 89 -3.91 5.34 17.06
CA GLY A 89 -3.48 6.23 18.13
C GLY A 89 -4.66 7.10 18.55
N THR A 90 -5.25 6.79 19.72
CA THR A 90 -6.26 7.64 20.33
C THR A 90 -5.48 8.75 21.04
N SER A 91 -5.34 9.89 20.38
CA SER A 91 -4.86 11.14 21.01
C SER A 91 -5.92 11.74 21.90
#